data_AF-A0A6N9C6K1-F1
#
_entry.id   AF-A0A6N9C6K1-F1
#
_cell.length_a   1.000
_cell.length_b   1.000
_cell.length_c   1.000
_cell.angle_alpha   90.00
_cell.angle_beta   90.00
_cell.angle_gamma   90.00
#
_symmetry.space_group_name_H-M   'P 1'
#
loop_
_entity.id
_entity.type
_entity.pdbx_description
1 polymer ?
#
loop_
_entity_poly.entity_id
_entity_poly.type
_entity_poly.pdbx_seq_one_letter_code
_entity_poly.pdbx_strand_id
1 'polypeptide(L)'
;MHRNIFAHDLVDESNVDSLAGMDFVFVAIDGGESRKFVTDKLAYFETPFIDVGMGIDEREASLFGTLRVMLSTDVSRDRIMSILPLSVTDNAGVYSTNIQVADLNALNAALAVIKWKKFMCFYADLGNEHSIYYQIPGNSVANEDKMN
;
A
#
# COMPACT_ATOMS: atom_id res chain seq x y z
N MET A 1 -22.56 -12.08 -2.99
CA MET A 1 -21.43 -13.03 -2.98
C MET A 1 -20.58 -12.75 -4.21
N HIS A 2 -19.34 -12.32 -4.03
CA HIS A 2 -18.40 -12.17 -5.14
C HIS A 2 -17.92 -13.56 -5.57
N ARG A 3 -18.01 -13.87 -6.87
CA ARG A 3 -17.50 -15.12 -7.45
C ARG A 3 -15.99 -14.95 -7.66
N ASN A 4 -15.23 -16.05 -7.63
CA ASN A 4 -13.78 -16.08 -7.89
C ASN A 4 -12.91 -15.38 -6.83
N ILE A 5 -13.31 -15.44 -5.56
CA ILE A 5 -12.42 -15.14 -4.44
C ILE A 5 -11.93 -16.47 -3.88
N PHE A 6 -10.61 -16.64 -3.85
CA PHE A 6 -9.95 -17.83 -3.32
C PHE A 6 -9.11 -17.40 -2.12
N ALA A 7 -9.34 -18.06 -0.98
CA ALA A 7 -8.48 -17.87 0.19
C ALA A 7 -7.18 -18.63 -0.02
N HIS A 8 -6.07 -18.03 0.39
CA HIS A 8 -4.74 -18.63 0.38
C HIS A 8 -4.22 -18.69 1.82
N ASP A 9 -3.27 -19.60 2.05
CA ASP A 9 -2.58 -19.71 3.34
C ASP A 9 -1.73 -18.46 3.63
N LEU A 10 -1.31 -18.33 4.89
CA LEU A 10 -0.36 -17.29 5.28
C LEU A 10 0.92 -17.42 4.46
N VAL A 11 1.44 -16.30 3.95
CA VAL A 11 2.63 -16.29 3.11
C VAL A 11 3.89 -16.38 3.97
N ASP A 12 4.77 -17.34 3.65
CA ASP A 12 6.07 -17.59 4.28
C ASP A 12 7.10 -18.06 3.24
N GLU A 13 8.31 -18.45 3.67
CA GLU A 13 9.36 -18.92 2.76
C GLU A 13 8.99 -20.18 1.96
N SER A 14 8.05 -20.98 2.45
CA SER A 14 7.63 -22.23 1.80
C SER A 14 6.65 -22.01 0.65
N ASN A 15 5.92 -20.89 0.62
CA ASN A 15 4.87 -20.64 -0.36
C ASN A 15 4.95 -19.28 -1.08
N VAL A 16 5.85 -18.38 -0.71
CA VAL A 16 5.96 -17.04 -1.33
C VAL A 16 6.15 -17.07 -2.85
N ASP A 17 6.73 -18.15 -3.38
CA ASP A 17 6.89 -18.33 -4.82
C ASP A 17 5.54 -18.51 -5.55
N SER A 18 4.43 -18.77 -4.84
CA SER A 18 3.07 -18.74 -5.42
C SER A 18 2.64 -17.35 -5.86
N LEU A 19 3.34 -16.29 -5.43
CA LEU A 19 3.13 -14.94 -5.92
C LEU A 19 3.73 -14.74 -7.32
N ALA A 20 4.64 -15.62 -7.75
CA ALA A 20 5.18 -15.59 -9.10
C ALA A 20 4.08 -15.89 -10.13
N GLY A 21 4.04 -15.10 -11.20
CA GLY A 21 3.03 -15.25 -12.26
C GLY A 21 1.69 -14.59 -11.97
N MET A 22 1.53 -13.90 -10.83
CA MET A 22 0.40 -12.98 -10.62
C MET A 22 0.57 -11.76 -11.54
N ASP A 23 -0.52 -11.32 -12.18
CA ASP A 23 -0.48 -10.13 -13.04
C ASP A 23 -0.27 -8.83 -12.24
N PHE A 24 -0.74 -8.82 -10.99
CA PHE A 24 -0.68 -7.67 -10.10
C PHE A 24 -0.96 -8.09 -8.66
N VAL A 25 -0.33 -7.43 -7.67
CA VAL A 25 -0.55 -7.71 -6.24
C VAL A 25 -0.89 -6.46 -5.45
N PHE A 26 -1.89 -6.54 -4.56
CA PHE A 26 -2.16 -5.53 -3.54
C PHE A 26 -1.55 -5.98 -2.21
N VAL A 27 -0.61 -5.22 -1.69
CA VAL A 27 0.10 -5.47 -0.44
C VAL A 27 -0.50 -4.57 0.64
N ALA A 28 -1.16 -5.19 1.62
CA ALA A 28 -1.72 -4.51 2.80
C ALA A 28 -1.19 -5.23 4.05
N ILE A 29 0.06 -4.93 4.41
CA ILE A 29 0.78 -5.58 5.51
C ILE A 29 1.22 -4.50 6.50
N ASP A 30 1.00 -4.71 7.79
CA ASP A 30 1.42 -3.74 8.81
C ASP A 30 2.89 -3.92 9.22
N GLY A 31 3.35 -5.17 9.35
CA GLY A 31 4.70 -5.51 9.80
C GLY A 31 5.79 -5.18 8.77
N GLY A 32 6.79 -4.39 9.17
CA GLY A 32 7.90 -3.96 8.30
C GLY A 32 8.72 -5.11 7.71
N GLU A 33 9.03 -6.14 8.51
CA GLU A 33 9.77 -7.32 8.04
C GLU A 33 8.96 -8.15 7.04
N SER A 34 7.68 -8.42 7.35
CA SER A 34 6.78 -9.14 6.44
C SER A 34 6.53 -8.35 5.14
N ARG A 35 6.39 -7.03 5.24
CA ARG A 35 6.28 -6.12 4.08
C ARG A 35 7.53 -6.27 3.22
N LYS A 36 8.72 -6.13 3.82
CA LYS A 36 10.01 -6.28 3.10
C LYS A 36 10.12 -7.62 2.41
N PHE A 37 9.83 -8.71 3.12
CA PHE A 37 9.90 -10.07 2.59
C PHE A 37 9.04 -10.24 1.34
N VAL A 38 7.78 -9.80 1.40
CA VAL A 38 6.84 -9.89 0.26
C VAL A 38 7.26 -8.96 -0.87
N THR A 39 7.60 -7.70 -0.59
CA THR A 39 7.93 -6.73 -1.64
C THR A 39 9.24 -7.05 -2.35
N ASP A 40 10.25 -7.59 -1.63
CA ASP A 40 11.50 -8.06 -2.24
C ASP A 40 11.25 -9.23 -3.20
N LYS A 41 10.37 -10.15 -2.82
CA LYS A 41 10.00 -11.29 -3.67
C LYS A 41 9.21 -10.84 -4.91
N LEU A 42 8.25 -9.93 -4.76
CA LEU A 42 7.53 -9.34 -5.89
C LEU A 42 8.47 -8.56 -6.82
N ALA A 43 9.44 -7.83 -6.27
CA ALA A 43 10.48 -7.15 -7.03
C ALA A 43 11.34 -8.15 -7.83
N TYR A 44 11.76 -9.25 -7.21
CA TYR A 44 12.51 -10.32 -7.87
C TYR A 44 11.72 -11.00 -9.00
N PHE A 45 10.41 -11.19 -8.82
CA PHE A 45 9.52 -11.72 -9.86
C PHE A 45 9.08 -10.68 -10.89
N GLU A 46 9.58 -9.45 -10.79
CA GLU A 46 9.19 -8.30 -11.62
C GLU A 46 7.67 -8.02 -11.61
N THR A 47 6.96 -8.52 -10.60
CA THR A 47 5.51 -8.40 -10.48
C THR A 47 5.14 -6.98 -10.03
N PRO A 48 4.29 -6.25 -10.77
CA PRO A 48 3.83 -4.94 -10.35
C PRO A 48 2.92 -5.06 -9.12
N PHE A 49 3.03 -4.11 -8.20
CA PHE A 49 2.24 -4.14 -6.98
C PHE A 49 1.89 -2.74 -6.48
N ILE A 50 0.84 -2.68 -5.66
CA ILE A 50 0.57 -1.52 -4.80
C ILE A 50 0.79 -1.91 -3.36
N ASP A 51 1.61 -1.14 -2.64
CA ASP A 51 1.66 -1.16 -1.17
C ASP A 51 0.73 -0.08 -0.63
N VAL A 52 -0.07 -0.46 0.35
CA VAL A 52 -0.89 0.48 1.13
C VAL A 52 -0.45 0.50 2.58
N GLY A 53 -0.60 1.66 3.19
CA GLY A 53 -0.42 1.77 4.63
C GLY A 53 -1.05 3.04 5.19
N MET A 54 -1.02 3.13 6.50
CA MET A 54 -1.59 4.24 7.23
C MET A 54 -0.67 4.57 8.41
N GLY A 55 -0.33 5.84 8.57
CA GLY A 55 0.35 6.35 9.76
C GLY A 55 -0.65 7.21 10.52
N ILE A 56 -1.09 6.76 11.70
CA ILE A 56 -1.97 7.52 12.60
C ILE A 56 -1.27 7.73 13.93
N ASP A 57 -1.35 8.96 14.42
CA ASP A 57 -0.98 9.38 15.75
C ASP A 57 -2.16 10.07 16.43
N GLU A 58 -2.27 9.96 17.74
CA GLU A 58 -3.21 10.76 18.53
C GLU A 58 -2.50 11.99 19.10
N ARG A 59 -3.09 13.18 18.93
CA ARG A 59 -2.63 14.41 19.58
C ARG A 59 -3.84 15.17 20.08
N GLU A 60 -3.81 15.59 21.35
CA GLU A 60 -4.87 16.40 21.96
C GLU A 60 -6.29 15.80 21.76
N ALA A 61 -6.41 14.47 21.93
CA ALA A 61 -7.65 13.71 21.74
C ALA A 61 -8.23 13.70 20.30
N SER A 62 -7.41 14.06 19.30
CA SER A 62 -7.75 13.95 17.87
C SER A 62 -6.75 13.07 17.14
N LEU A 63 -7.22 12.35 16.12
CA LEU A 63 -6.36 11.54 15.27
C LEU A 63 -5.77 12.39 14.13
N PHE A 64 -4.46 12.34 14.02
CA PHE A 64 -3.67 12.88 12.94
C PHE A 64 -3.12 11.73 12.13
N GLY A 65 -3.01 11.89 10.82
CA GLY A 65 -2.42 10.81 10.05
C GLY A 65 -2.42 11.01 8.55
N THR A 66 -1.89 10.01 7.88
CA THR A 66 -1.77 9.95 6.43
C THR A 66 -2.02 8.54 5.94
N LEU A 67 -2.90 8.41 4.94
CA LEU A 67 -3.03 7.19 4.14
C LEU A 67 -2.00 7.24 3.02
N ARG A 68 -1.42 6.09 2.69
CA ARG A 68 -0.38 5.93 1.69
C ARG A 68 -0.78 4.84 0.71
N VAL A 69 -0.63 5.15 -0.57
CA VAL A 69 -0.69 4.19 -1.69
C VAL A 69 0.57 4.37 -2.53
N MET A 70 1.32 3.30 -2.75
CA MET A 70 2.57 3.31 -3.53
C MET A 70 2.50 2.25 -4.62
N LEU A 71 2.56 2.67 -5.88
CA LEU A 71 2.59 1.80 -7.05
C LEU A 71 4.03 1.51 -7.46
N SER A 72 4.46 0.26 -7.32
CA SER A 72 5.71 -0.26 -7.87
C SER A 72 5.47 -0.89 -9.25
N THR A 73 6.14 -0.34 -10.25
CA THR A 73 6.27 -0.89 -11.61
C THR A 73 7.75 -1.04 -11.96
N ASP A 74 8.05 -1.60 -13.12
CA ASP A 74 9.41 -1.56 -13.71
C ASP A 74 10.07 -0.18 -13.67
N VAL A 75 9.32 0.89 -13.88
CA VAL A 75 9.86 2.26 -13.90
C VAL A 75 10.04 2.85 -12.50
N SER A 76 9.19 2.51 -11.53
CA SER A 76 9.20 3.13 -10.20
C SER A 76 9.82 2.28 -9.10
N ARG A 77 10.09 0.99 -9.36
CA ARG A 77 10.48 0.00 -8.35
C ARG A 77 11.61 0.45 -7.45
N ASP A 78 12.73 0.87 -8.01
CA ASP A 78 13.90 1.27 -7.22
C ASP A 78 13.56 2.41 -6.25
N ARG A 79 12.80 3.39 -6.73
CA ARG A 79 12.35 4.52 -5.92
C ARG A 79 11.38 4.07 -4.83
N ILE A 80 10.34 3.31 -5.18
CA ILE A 80 9.33 2.83 -4.22
C ILE A 80 9.99 1.96 -3.14
N MET A 81 10.84 1.01 -3.53
CA MET A 81 11.56 0.15 -2.59
C MET A 81 12.47 0.95 -1.64
N SER A 82 12.99 2.11 -2.07
CA SER A 82 13.79 2.99 -1.20
C SER A 82 13.00 3.79 -0.16
N ILE A 83 11.69 3.93 -0.34
CA ILE A 83 10.81 4.74 0.54
C ILE A 83 9.74 3.93 1.27
N LEU A 84 9.69 2.61 1.03
CA LEU A 84 8.81 1.73 1.80
C LEU A 84 9.12 1.83 3.29
N PRO A 85 8.10 1.87 4.16
CA PRO A 85 8.34 1.84 5.60
C PRO A 85 8.71 0.42 5.99
N LEU A 86 10.00 0.11 6.09
CA LEU A 86 10.46 -1.24 6.45
C LEU A 86 10.83 -1.38 7.92
N SER A 87 10.83 -0.27 8.67
CA SER A 87 11.10 -0.28 10.11
C SER A 87 9.97 -0.98 10.87
N VAL A 88 10.36 -1.62 11.99
CA VAL A 88 9.41 -2.01 13.02
C VAL A 88 8.83 -0.73 13.60
N THR A 89 7.61 -0.38 13.21
CA THR A 89 6.89 0.71 13.85
C THR A 89 6.47 0.27 15.24
N ASP A 90 7.04 0.88 16.29
CA ASP A 90 6.52 0.84 17.67
C ASP A 90 5.10 1.47 17.78
N ASN A 91 4.54 1.96 16.67
CA ASN A 91 3.18 2.51 16.57
C ASN A 91 2.07 1.46 16.75
N ALA A 92 2.40 0.22 17.12
CA ALA A 92 1.44 -0.71 17.70
C ALA A 92 0.62 -0.05 18.82
N GLY A 93 1.15 0.93 19.55
CA GLY A 93 0.45 1.65 20.61
C GLY A 93 -0.85 2.36 20.20
N VAL A 94 -0.93 2.97 19.01
CA VAL A 94 -2.15 3.70 18.59
C VAL A 94 -3.16 2.76 17.95
N TYR A 95 -2.72 1.72 17.23
CA TYR A 95 -3.64 0.72 16.65
C TYR A 95 -4.09 -0.36 17.65
N SER A 96 -3.39 -0.52 18.78
CA SER A 96 -3.77 -1.45 19.86
C SER A 96 -4.76 -0.85 20.85
N THR A 97 -4.94 0.47 20.87
CA THR A 97 -6.15 1.06 21.43
C THR A 97 -7.27 0.81 20.42
N ASN A 98 -8.49 0.46 20.86
CA ASN A 98 -9.63 0.04 20.03
C ASN A 98 -10.16 1.16 19.08
N ILE A 99 -9.28 1.78 18.29
CA ILE A 99 -9.58 2.87 17.38
C ILE A 99 -10.37 2.32 16.19
N GLN A 100 -11.52 2.92 15.94
CA GLN A 100 -12.42 2.55 14.84
C GLN A 100 -12.10 3.39 13.61
N VAL A 101 -11.16 2.92 12.79
CA VAL A 101 -10.71 3.59 11.54
C VAL A 101 -11.05 2.79 10.28
N ALA A 102 -12.18 2.08 10.32
CA ALA A 102 -12.63 1.25 9.20
C ALA A 102 -12.93 2.09 7.94
N ASP A 103 -13.39 3.32 8.12
CA ASP A 103 -13.59 4.32 7.06
C ASP A 103 -12.26 4.70 6.39
N LEU A 104 -11.18 4.87 7.17
CA LEU A 104 -9.85 5.14 6.63
C LEU A 104 -9.28 3.94 5.87
N ASN A 105 -9.49 2.72 6.37
CA ASN A 105 -9.13 1.50 5.64
C ASN A 105 -9.89 1.40 4.31
N ALA A 106 -11.20 1.67 4.32
CA ALA A 106 -12.02 1.66 3.13
C ALA A 106 -11.58 2.73 2.12
N LEU A 107 -11.26 3.94 2.59
CA LEU A 107 -10.73 5.02 1.75
C LEU A 107 -9.38 4.64 1.14
N ASN A 108 -8.46 4.08 1.92
CA ASN A 108 -7.15 3.67 1.44
C ASN A 108 -7.25 2.57 0.37
N ALA A 109 -8.11 1.57 0.59
CA ALA A 109 -8.40 0.54 -0.39
C ALA A 109 -9.02 1.12 -1.68
N ALA A 110 -9.94 2.09 -1.55
CA ALA A 110 -10.53 2.76 -2.71
C ALA A 110 -9.49 3.54 -3.52
N LEU A 111 -8.59 4.28 -2.85
CA LEU A 111 -7.47 4.98 -3.49
C LEU A 111 -6.54 4.00 -4.23
N ALA A 112 -6.20 2.88 -3.62
CA ALA A 112 -5.40 1.82 -4.24
C ALA A 112 -6.08 1.24 -5.49
N VAL A 113 -7.37 0.94 -5.43
CA VAL A 113 -8.13 0.44 -6.60
C VAL A 113 -8.20 1.50 -7.71
N ILE A 114 -8.38 2.78 -7.37
CA ILE A 114 -8.35 3.88 -8.34
C ILE A 114 -6.98 3.95 -9.01
N LYS A 115 -5.89 3.87 -8.23
CA LYS A 115 -4.53 3.93 -8.77
C LYS A 115 -4.22 2.72 -9.67
N TRP A 116 -4.62 1.53 -9.26
CA TRP A 116 -4.51 0.33 -10.09
C TRP A 116 -5.30 0.48 -11.41
N LYS A 117 -6.53 0.99 -11.37
CA LYS A 117 -7.32 1.24 -12.58
C LYS A 117 -6.70 2.30 -13.50
N LYS A 118 -6.04 3.32 -12.96
CA LYS A 118 -5.23 4.26 -13.75
C LYS A 118 -4.06 3.55 -14.43
N PHE A 119 -3.31 2.73 -13.69
CA PHE A 119 -2.22 1.93 -14.24
C PHE A 119 -2.69 0.98 -15.35
N MET A 120 -3.88 0.40 -15.21
CA MET A 120 -4.53 -0.43 -16.23
C MET A 120 -5.18 0.37 -17.38
N CYS A 121 -4.88 1.66 -17.50
CA CYS A 121 -5.42 2.57 -18.53
C CYS A 121 -6.96 2.68 -18.56
N PHE A 122 -7.64 2.35 -17.46
CA PHE A 122 -9.09 2.48 -17.35
C PHE A 122 -9.52 3.91 -17.03
N TYR A 123 -8.76 4.59 -16.15
CA TYR A 123 -8.95 6.01 -15.85
C TYR A 123 -7.82 6.83 -16.46
N ALA A 124 -8.10 8.08 -16.83
CA ALA A 124 -7.07 9.01 -17.26
C ALA A 124 -6.05 9.24 -16.14
N ASP A 125 -4.76 9.15 -16.48
CA ASP A 125 -3.66 9.38 -15.54
C ASP A 125 -2.70 10.45 -16.04
N LEU A 126 -3.14 11.72 -15.99
CA LEU A 126 -2.34 12.85 -16.46
C LEU A 126 -1.15 13.17 -15.53
N GLY A 127 -1.23 12.74 -14.27
CA GLY A 127 -0.24 13.03 -13.25
C GLY A 127 0.94 12.06 -13.23
N ASN A 128 0.73 10.83 -13.72
CA ASN A 128 1.70 9.72 -13.69
C ASN A 128 2.42 9.59 -12.33
N GLU A 129 1.71 9.88 -11.24
CA GLU A 129 2.26 9.76 -9.89
C GLU A 129 2.49 8.29 -9.53
N HIS A 130 3.51 7.97 -8.74
CA HIS A 130 3.66 6.60 -8.23
C HIS A 130 3.23 6.49 -6.77
N SER A 131 3.11 7.61 -6.07
CA SER A 131 2.73 7.66 -4.67
C SER A 131 1.57 8.65 -4.45
N ILE A 132 0.57 8.22 -3.69
CA ILE A 132 -0.57 9.04 -3.25
C ILE A 132 -0.55 9.08 -1.72
N TYR A 133 -0.66 10.28 -1.17
CA TYR A 133 -0.80 10.53 0.25
C TYR A 133 -2.06 11.32 0.54
N TYR A 134 -3.01 10.73 1.28
CA TYR A 134 -4.17 11.46 1.79
C TYR A 134 -3.91 11.89 3.23
N GLN A 135 -3.92 13.20 3.47
CA GLN A 135 -3.65 13.78 4.79
C GLN A 135 -4.96 14.09 5.50
N ILE A 136 -5.18 13.43 6.64
CA ILE A 136 -6.42 13.58 7.44
C ILE A 136 -6.60 15.02 7.93
N PRO A 137 -5.60 15.68 8.55
CA PRO A 137 -5.81 17.01 9.15
C PRO A 137 -6.11 18.11 8.13
N GLY A 138 -5.51 18.02 6.95
CA GLY A 138 -5.64 19.03 5.89
C GLY A 138 -6.71 18.72 4.85
N ASN A 139 -7.31 17.52 4.89
CA ASN A 139 -8.17 16.99 3.84
C ASN A 139 -7.58 17.20 2.42
N SER A 140 -6.30 16.85 2.28
CA SER A 140 -5.52 17.09 1.07
C SER A 140 -4.97 15.78 0.50
N VAL A 141 -4.87 15.73 -0.83
CA VAL A 141 -4.20 14.64 -1.55
C VAL A 141 -2.91 15.18 -2.13
N ALA A 142 -1.78 14.60 -1.74
CA ALA A 142 -0.48 14.88 -2.30
C ALA A 142 -0.04 13.74 -3.21
N ASN A 143 0.52 14.09 -4.37
CA ASN A 143 1.05 13.16 -5.35
C ASN A 143 2.57 13.34 -5.42
N GLU A 144 3.32 12.26 -5.23
CA GLU A 144 4.78 12.26 -5.30
C GLU A 144 5.31 11.31 -6.37
N ASP A 145 6.62 11.42 -6.66
CA ASP A 145 7.34 10.64 -7.66
C ASP A 145 6.69 10.72 -9.06
N LYS A 146 6.65 11.93 -9.62
CA LYS A 146 6.24 12.14 -11.02
C LYS A 146 7.41 11.88 -11.96
N MET A 147 7.16 11.23 -13.09
CA MET A 147 8.12 11.26 -14.19
C MET A 147 8.17 12.67 -14.77
N ASN A 148 9.35 13.29 -14.74
CA ASN A 148 9.66 14.47 -15.56
C ASN A 148 10.01 14.03 -16.98
#